data_AF-A0A7C5N8A6-F1
#
_entry.id   AF-A0A7C5N8A6-F1
#
_cell.length_a   1.000
_cell.length_b   1.000
_cell.length_c   1.000
_cell.angle_alpha   90.00
_cell.angle_beta   90.00
_cell.angle_gamma   90.00
#
_symmetry.space_group_name_H-M   'P 1'
#
loop_
_entity.id
_entity.type
_entity.pdbx_description
1 polymer ?
#
loop_
_entity_poly.entity_id
_entity_poly.type
_entity_poly.pdbx_seq_one_letter_code
_entity_poly.pdbx_strand_id
1 'polypeptide(L)'
;MRTPLRQAGFTLLEILIALIILSIGLLGLAGLQANSLKNNNSAYQRTQASLLANEMLDRIRANRQGLEAGAYDDIDSTSTSDPGCITSGCSSTQMAQYDAHDWSGRLASLLPSGQGTVSGGGANSVFTITVMWDDARTGATGTACSGDTSVDLTCFTLSTRP
;
A
#
# COMPACT_ATOMS: atom_id res chain seq x y z
N MET A 1 52.03 56.14 -1.01
CA MET A 1 50.82 56.34 -0.19
C MET A 1 49.81 55.26 -0.56
N ARG A 2 49.42 54.38 0.37
CA ARG A 2 48.38 53.37 0.15
C ARG A 2 47.06 53.95 0.62
N THR A 3 46.12 54.18 -0.29
CA THR A 3 44.75 54.58 0.04
C THR A 3 44.07 53.43 0.78
N PRO A 4 43.55 53.63 2.00
CA PRO A 4 42.77 52.61 2.68
C PRO A 4 41.47 52.40 1.90
N LEU A 5 41.19 51.14 1.54
CA LEU A 5 39.91 50.74 0.98
C LEU A 5 38.82 51.07 2.00
N ARG A 6 37.82 51.88 1.61
CA ARG A 6 36.65 52.17 2.42
C ARG A 6 35.92 50.86 2.72
N GLN A 7 36.00 50.40 3.95
CA GLN A 7 35.15 49.33 4.45
C GLN A 7 33.72 49.88 4.55
N ALA A 8 32.89 49.59 3.54
CA ALA A 8 31.46 49.82 3.63
C ALA A 8 30.91 48.81 4.64
N GLY A 9 30.79 49.23 5.89
CA GLY A 9 30.17 48.44 6.95
C GLY A 9 28.74 48.14 6.54
N PHE A 10 28.51 46.96 6.00
CA PHE A 10 27.18 46.49 5.71
C PHE A 10 26.45 46.27 7.04
N THR A 11 25.21 46.74 7.02
CA THR A 11 24.43 47.16 8.17
C THR A 11 23.64 46.00 8.77
N LEU A 12 23.11 46.17 9.99
CA LEU A 12 22.11 45.25 10.59
C LEU A 12 20.98 44.85 9.63
N LEU A 13 20.68 45.69 8.63
CA LEU A 13 19.70 45.43 7.58
C LEU A 13 20.10 44.27 6.65
N GLU A 14 21.38 44.12 6.31
CA GLU A 14 21.82 43.02 5.41
C GLU A 14 21.69 41.67 6.10
N ILE A 15 22.03 41.59 7.38
CA ILE A 15 21.84 40.37 8.18
C ILE A 15 20.35 40.07 8.33
N LEU A 16 19.51 41.08 8.56
CA LEU A 16 18.06 40.90 8.63
C LEU A 16 17.49 40.34 7.32
N ILE A 17 17.90 40.89 6.18
CA ILE A 17 17.50 40.41 4.85
C ILE A 17 18.00 38.97 4.63
N ALA A 18 19.25 38.67 4.98
CA ALA A 18 19.81 37.33 4.86
C ALA A 18 19.04 36.30 5.71
N LEU A 19 18.64 36.66 6.93
CA LEU A 19 17.83 35.81 7.80
C LEU A 19 16.41 35.60 7.25
N ILE A 20 15.80 36.61 6.63
CA ILE A 20 14.49 36.48 5.97
C ILE A 20 14.60 35.52 4.78
N ILE A 21 15.59 35.70 3.90
CA ILE A 21 15.80 34.82 2.74
C ILE A 21 16.08 33.39 3.20
N LEU A 22 16.95 33.21 4.21
CA LEU A 22 17.26 31.90 4.79
C LEU A 22 16.02 31.24 5.39
N SER A 23 15.21 31.98 6.14
CA SER A 23 14.01 31.41 6.77
C SER A 23 12.97 30.97 5.74
N ILE A 24 12.76 31.74 4.67
CA ILE A 24 11.91 31.33 3.53
C ILE A 24 12.49 30.08 2.86
N GLY A 25 13.81 30.04 2.63
CA GLY A 25 14.47 28.88 2.05
C GLY A 25 14.31 27.59 2.88
N LEU A 26 14.44 27.71 4.21
CA LEU A 26 14.24 26.59 5.14
C LEU A 26 12.79 26.11 5.18
N LEU A 27 11.81 27.01 5.14
CA LEU A 27 10.40 26.63 5.04
C LEU A 27 10.09 25.89 3.74
N GLY A 28 10.67 26.35 2.62
CA GLY A 28 10.58 25.65 1.33
C GLY A 28 11.15 24.23 1.42
N LEU A 29 12.33 24.07 2.02
CA LEU A 29 12.97 22.77 2.21
C LEU A 29 12.13 21.84 3.11
N ALA A 30 11.55 22.37 4.20
CA ALA A 30 10.69 21.60 5.09
C ALA A 30 9.44 21.07 4.37
N GLY A 31 8.82 21.91 3.52
CA GLY A 31 7.69 21.49 2.69
C GLY A 31 8.06 20.38 1.70
N LEU A 32 9.25 20.45 1.08
CA LEU A 32 9.76 19.38 0.22
C LEU A 32 9.99 18.09 1.00
N GLN A 33 10.63 18.16 2.18
CA GLN A 33 10.85 16.98 3.03
C GLN A 33 9.54 16.30 3.45
N ALA A 34 8.54 17.08 3.86
CA ALA A 34 7.23 16.54 4.23
C ALA A 34 6.55 15.81 3.06
N ASN A 35 6.58 16.39 1.86
CA ASN A 35 6.04 15.75 0.65
C ASN A 35 6.83 14.50 0.26
N SER A 36 8.16 14.53 0.35
CA SER A 36 9.00 13.36 0.10
C SER A 36 8.67 12.20 1.05
N LEU A 37 8.47 12.48 2.33
CA LEU A 37 8.10 11.46 3.30
C LEU A 37 6.71 10.87 3.01
N LYS A 38 5.72 11.72 2.69
CA LYS A 38 4.37 11.27 2.30
C LYS A 38 4.43 10.35 1.09
N ASN A 39 5.16 10.76 0.04
CA ASN A 39 5.31 9.96 -1.17
C ASN A 39 6.05 8.65 -0.92
N ASN A 40 7.07 8.64 -0.06
CA ASN A 40 7.78 7.44 0.32
C ASN A 40 6.86 6.43 1.04
N ASN A 41 6.02 6.90 1.96
CA ASN A 41 5.06 6.06 2.66
C ASN A 41 4.01 5.45 1.70
N SER A 42 3.46 6.24 0.78
CA SER A 42 2.54 5.74 -0.26
C SER A 42 3.21 4.70 -1.16
N ALA A 43 4.45 4.95 -1.59
CA ALA A 43 5.22 3.99 -2.37
C ALA A 43 5.47 2.69 -1.60
N TYR A 44 5.82 2.78 -0.31
CA TYR A 44 5.99 1.62 0.56
C TYR A 44 4.71 0.78 0.67
N GLN A 45 3.55 1.42 0.89
CA GLN A 45 2.26 0.72 0.95
C GLN A 45 1.91 0.04 -0.38
N ARG A 46 2.17 0.69 -1.53
CA ARG A 46 2.01 0.07 -2.85
C ARG A 46 2.91 -1.16 -3.02
N THR A 47 4.14 -1.11 -2.52
CA THR A 47 5.04 -2.27 -2.52
C THR A 47 4.47 -3.39 -1.65
N GLN A 48 3.99 -3.09 -0.44
CA GLN A 48 3.35 -4.09 0.43
C GLN A 48 2.11 -4.72 -0.22
N ALA A 49 1.25 -3.91 -0.83
CA ALA A 49 0.06 -4.39 -1.54
C ALA A 49 0.41 -5.33 -2.70
N SER A 50 1.45 -4.98 -3.48
CA SER A 50 1.96 -5.84 -4.56
C SER A 50 2.53 -7.15 -4.03
N LEU A 51 3.31 -7.10 -2.95
CA LEU A 51 3.85 -8.31 -2.31
C LEU A 51 2.72 -9.22 -1.81
N LEU A 52 1.72 -8.66 -1.11
CA LEU A 52 0.57 -9.43 -0.60
C LEU A 52 -0.28 -10.03 -1.70
N ALA A 53 -0.43 -9.35 -2.84
CA ALA A 53 -1.12 -9.92 -4.00
C ALA A 53 -0.33 -11.10 -4.61
N ASN A 54 1.00 -10.97 -4.71
CA ASN A 54 1.85 -12.05 -5.20
C ASN A 54 1.91 -13.24 -4.21
N GLU A 55 1.92 -12.98 -2.90
CA GLU A 55 1.83 -14.03 -1.88
C GLU A 55 0.54 -14.86 -2.03
N MET A 56 -0.61 -14.20 -2.26
CA MET A 56 -1.87 -14.90 -2.51
C MET A 56 -1.82 -15.69 -3.83
N LEU A 57 -1.24 -15.11 -4.88
CA LEU A 57 -1.03 -15.81 -6.16
C LEU A 57 -0.20 -17.09 -5.97
N ASP A 58 0.88 -17.03 -5.21
CA ASP A 58 1.75 -18.18 -4.97
C ASP A 58 1.05 -19.26 -4.15
N ARG A 59 0.20 -18.88 -3.18
CA ARG A 59 -0.66 -19.82 -2.43
C ARG A 59 -1.66 -20.53 -3.31
N ILE A 60 -2.36 -19.79 -4.18
CA ILE A 60 -3.28 -20.34 -5.19
C ILE A 60 -2.56 -21.37 -6.07
N ARG A 61 -1.34 -21.06 -6.53
CA ARG A 61 -0.53 -21.97 -7.36
C ARG A 61 -0.09 -23.21 -6.61
N ALA A 62 0.26 -23.08 -5.33
CA ALA A 62 0.66 -24.20 -4.48
C ALA A 62 -0.51 -25.17 -4.23
N ASN A 63 -1.73 -24.66 -4.11
CA ASN A 63 -2.95 -25.45 -3.89
C ASN A 63 -3.75 -25.67 -5.19
N ARG A 64 -3.12 -26.35 -6.17
CA ARG A 64 -3.73 -26.66 -7.47
C ARG A 64 -5.11 -27.32 -7.36
N GLN A 65 -5.26 -28.27 -6.44
CA GLN A 65 -6.53 -28.99 -6.24
C GLN A 65 -7.64 -28.07 -5.72
N GLY A 66 -7.32 -27.11 -4.86
CA GLY A 66 -8.28 -26.12 -4.37
C GLY A 66 -8.71 -25.16 -5.48
N LEU A 67 -7.75 -24.72 -6.30
CA LEU A 67 -8.00 -23.93 -7.49
C LEU A 67 -8.90 -24.67 -8.52
N GLU A 68 -8.63 -25.95 -8.78
CA GLU A 68 -9.45 -26.77 -9.67
C GLU A 68 -10.88 -26.98 -9.13
N ALA A 69 -11.03 -27.01 -7.80
CA ALA A 69 -12.32 -27.06 -7.13
C ALA A 69 -13.02 -25.70 -7.01
N GLY A 70 -12.43 -24.62 -7.52
CA GLY A 70 -12.99 -23.26 -7.45
C GLY A 70 -12.94 -22.62 -6.06
N ALA A 71 -12.12 -23.15 -5.14
CA ALA A 71 -12.07 -22.70 -3.75
C ALA A 71 -11.46 -21.28 -3.58
N TYR A 72 -10.89 -20.71 -4.64
CA TYR A 72 -10.32 -19.36 -4.65
C TYR A 72 -11.10 -18.38 -5.54
N ASP A 73 -12.21 -18.80 -6.15
CA ASP A 73 -12.86 -18.04 -7.24
C ASP A 73 -13.58 -16.76 -6.76
N ASP A 74 -13.91 -16.71 -5.46
CA ASP A 74 -14.66 -15.63 -4.82
C ASP A 74 -14.24 -15.46 -3.36
N ILE A 75 -12.99 -15.01 -3.16
CA ILE A 75 -12.49 -14.68 -1.82
C ILE A 75 -12.76 -13.21 -1.54
N ASP A 76 -13.34 -12.93 -0.37
CA ASP A 76 -13.36 -11.61 0.25
C ASP A 76 -12.71 -11.70 1.63
N SER A 77 -11.60 -10.99 1.82
CA SER A 77 -10.81 -11.01 3.05
C SER A 77 -11.62 -10.61 4.29
N THR A 78 -12.70 -9.84 4.12
CA THR A 78 -13.56 -9.37 5.22
C THR A 78 -14.50 -10.44 5.76
N SER A 79 -14.69 -11.54 5.03
CA SER A 79 -15.63 -12.62 5.37
C SER A 79 -14.94 -13.97 5.60
N THR A 80 -13.68 -13.94 6.05
CA THR A 80 -12.86 -15.14 6.26
C THR A 80 -12.93 -15.67 7.70
N SER A 81 -12.66 -16.96 7.89
CA SER A 81 -12.56 -17.59 9.20
C SER A 81 -11.49 -18.68 9.19
N ASP A 82 -10.85 -18.92 10.34
CA ASP A 82 -9.86 -19.98 10.48
C ASP A 82 -10.55 -21.36 10.42
N PRO A 83 -10.24 -22.21 9.44
CA PRO A 83 -10.78 -23.58 9.38
C PRO A 83 -10.19 -24.51 10.45
N GLY A 84 -9.18 -24.08 11.21
CA GLY A 84 -8.58 -24.85 12.32
C GLY A 84 -7.85 -26.12 11.88
N CYS A 85 -7.59 -26.28 10.58
CA CYS A 85 -7.16 -27.54 9.98
C CYS A 85 -5.65 -27.77 9.98
N ILE A 86 -4.83 -26.74 10.26
CA ILE A 86 -3.37 -26.82 10.10
C ILE A 86 -2.74 -27.90 10.99
N THR A 87 -3.28 -28.11 12.19
CA THR A 87 -2.75 -29.11 13.14
C THR A 87 -3.20 -30.55 12.82
N SER A 88 -4.36 -30.71 12.18
CA SER A 88 -4.95 -32.01 11.82
C SER A 88 -4.69 -32.42 10.36
N GLY A 89 -4.16 -31.51 9.55
CA GLY A 89 -4.12 -31.60 8.09
C GLY A 89 -5.34 -30.95 7.45
N CYS A 90 -5.10 -30.15 6.40
CA CYS A 90 -6.14 -29.47 5.63
C CYS A 90 -6.46 -30.23 4.34
N SER A 91 -7.74 -30.35 4.02
CA SER A 91 -8.17 -30.60 2.63
C SER A 91 -7.81 -29.40 1.74
N SER A 92 -7.82 -29.58 0.42
CA SER A 92 -7.52 -28.49 -0.52
C SER A 92 -8.47 -27.29 -0.38
N THR A 93 -9.76 -27.51 -0.12
CA THR A 93 -10.73 -26.43 0.15
C THR A 93 -10.46 -25.74 1.49
N GLN A 94 -10.16 -26.49 2.54
CA GLN A 94 -9.81 -25.90 3.85
C GLN A 94 -8.49 -25.13 3.78
N MET A 95 -7.53 -25.58 2.98
CA MET A 95 -6.29 -24.85 2.77
C MET A 95 -6.54 -23.49 2.13
N ALA A 96 -7.46 -23.39 1.16
CA ALA A 96 -7.87 -22.11 0.57
C ALA A 96 -8.54 -21.17 1.60
N GLN A 97 -9.39 -21.72 2.48
CA GLN A 97 -10.00 -20.95 3.57
C GLN A 97 -8.96 -20.41 4.55
N TYR A 98 -7.98 -21.25 4.91
CA TYR A 98 -6.86 -20.82 5.77
C TYR A 98 -6.01 -19.75 5.09
N ASP A 99 -5.69 -19.90 3.81
CA ASP A 99 -4.95 -18.90 3.04
C ASP A 99 -5.66 -17.55 3.02
N ALA A 100 -6.98 -17.54 2.78
CA ALA A 100 -7.79 -16.34 2.82
C ALA A 100 -7.78 -15.69 4.22
N HIS A 101 -7.89 -16.52 5.28
CA HIS A 101 -7.85 -16.05 6.66
C HIS A 101 -6.51 -15.44 7.05
N ASP A 102 -5.39 -16.14 6.81
CA ASP A 102 -4.04 -15.63 7.10
C ASP A 102 -3.75 -14.36 6.28
N TRP A 103 -4.16 -14.34 5.01
CA TRP A 103 -4.00 -13.17 4.15
C TRP A 103 -4.80 -11.96 4.65
N SER A 104 -6.03 -12.16 5.15
CA SER A 104 -6.82 -11.08 5.77
C SER A 104 -6.11 -10.45 6.97
N GLY A 105 -5.47 -11.27 7.82
CA GLY A 105 -4.70 -10.78 8.96
C GLY A 105 -3.45 -10.01 8.54
N ARG A 106 -2.78 -10.43 7.47
CA ARG A 106 -1.63 -9.72 6.88
C ARG A 106 -2.04 -8.38 6.27
N LEU A 107 -3.13 -8.35 5.51
CA LEU A 107 -3.69 -7.12 4.94
C LEU A 107 -3.99 -6.10 6.04
N ALA A 108 -4.71 -6.51 7.09
CA ALA A 108 -5.10 -5.64 8.19
C ALA A 108 -3.91 -5.13 9.03
N SER A 109 -2.82 -5.90 9.11
CA SER A 109 -1.63 -5.53 9.89
C SER A 109 -0.62 -4.67 9.13
N LEU A 110 -0.51 -4.84 7.81
CA LEU A 110 0.50 -4.15 6.99
C LEU A 110 -0.05 -2.92 6.26
N LEU A 111 -1.36 -2.87 6.02
CA LEU A 111 -1.99 -1.79 5.26
C LEU A 111 -3.07 -1.08 6.08
N PRO A 112 -3.21 0.26 5.97
CA PRO A 112 -4.26 1.01 6.65
C PRO A 112 -5.62 0.62 6.09
N SER A 113 -6.51 0.07 6.93
CA SER A 113 -7.79 -0.50 6.47
C SER A 113 -7.60 -1.49 5.32
N GLY A 114 -6.54 -2.31 5.41
CA GLY A 114 -6.17 -3.26 4.37
C GLY A 114 -7.22 -4.35 4.18
N GLN A 115 -7.68 -4.49 2.95
CA GLN A 115 -8.66 -5.51 2.53
C GLN A 115 -8.24 -6.07 1.18
N GLY A 116 -8.83 -7.19 0.77
CA GLY A 116 -8.57 -7.74 -0.54
C GLY A 116 -9.61 -8.75 -0.99
N THR A 117 -9.70 -8.89 -2.30
CA THR A 117 -10.58 -9.85 -2.95
C THR A 117 -9.82 -10.68 -3.97
N VAL A 118 -10.28 -11.90 -4.19
CA VAL A 118 -9.92 -12.71 -5.36
C VAL A 118 -11.22 -12.98 -6.11
N SER A 119 -11.26 -12.59 -7.37
CA SER A 119 -12.44 -12.78 -8.21
C SER A 119 -12.10 -13.46 -9.54
N GLY A 120 -12.99 -14.36 -9.95
CA GLY A 120 -12.81 -15.20 -11.13
C GLY A 120 -11.90 -16.40 -10.86
N GLY A 121 -11.75 -17.27 -11.85
CA GLY A 121 -11.24 -18.64 -11.67
C GLY A 121 -12.37 -19.65 -11.89
N GLY A 122 -12.19 -20.97 -12.03
CA GLY A 122 -11.04 -21.80 -11.62
C GLY A 122 -10.07 -22.23 -12.72
N ALA A 123 -9.79 -23.53 -12.80
CA ALA A 123 -8.63 -24.06 -13.53
C ALA A 123 -8.51 -23.54 -14.97
N ASN A 124 -7.40 -22.84 -15.26
CA ASN A 124 -7.05 -22.23 -16.55
C ASN A 124 -7.81 -20.95 -16.93
N SER A 125 -8.63 -20.39 -16.04
CA SER A 125 -9.25 -19.08 -16.22
C SER A 125 -8.37 -17.95 -15.68
N VAL A 126 -8.62 -16.72 -16.13
CA VAL A 126 -8.01 -15.53 -15.52
C VAL A 126 -8.70 -15.30 -14.18
N PHE A 127 -7.91 -15.19 -13.11
CA PHE A 127 -8.37 -14.67 -11.84
C PHE A 127 -7.71 -13.32 -11.56
N THR A 128 -8.39 -12.50 -10.76
CA THR A 128 -7.95 -11.16 -10.39
C THR A 128 -7.84 -11.05 -8.89
N ILE A 129 -6.64 -10.76 -8.41
CA ILE A 129 -6.38 -10.45 -7.01
C ILE A 129 -6.38 -8.93 -6.87
N THR A 130 -7.20 -8.41 -5.98
CA THR A 130 -7.30 -6.98 -5.70
C THR A 130 -6.96 -6.73 -4.24
N VAL A 131 -5.95 -5.89 -3.99
CA VAL A 131 -5.58 -5.43 -2.64
C VAL A 131 -5.95 -3.96 -2.51
N MET A 132 -6.57 -3.59 -1.40
CA MET A 132 -7.19 -2.28 -1.17
C MET A 132 -6.78 -1.72 0.17
N TRP A 133 -6.49 -0.42 0.24
CA TRP A 133 -6.13 0.26 1.49
C TRP A 133 -6.39 1.77 1.44
N ASP A 134 -6.46 2.41 2.61
CA ASP A 134 -6.65 3.85 2.75
C ASP A 134 -5.30 4.59 2.78
N ASP A 135 -4.73 4.84 1.60
CA ASP A 135 -3.46 5.56 1.43
C ASP A 135 -3.53 7.01 1.94
N ALA A 136 -4.68 7.66 1.68
CA ALA A 136 -4.89 9.07 1.96
C ALA A 136 -5.37 9.35 3.40
N ARG A 137 -5.71 8.30 4.18
CA ARG A 137 -6.24 8.38 5.54
C ARG A 137 -7.54 9.18 5.62
N THR A 138 -8.41 8.99 4.64
CA THR A 138 -9.70 9.69 4.53
C THR A 138 -10.79 9.01 5.34
N GLY A 139 -10.61 7.75 5.72
CA GLY A 139 -11.65 6.91 6.30
C GLY A 139 -12.61 6.33 5.26
N ALA A 140 -12.24 6.38 3.98
CA ALA A 140 -12.99 5.75 2.89
C ALA A 140 -13.13 4.23 3.12
N THR A 141 -14.24 3.66 2.67
CA THR A 141 -14.52 2.21 2.77
C THR A 141 -14.99 1.59 1.46
N GLY A 142 -15.18 2.40 0.41
CA GLY A 142 -15.59 1.92 -0.91
C GLY A 142 -14.51 1.03 -1.53
N THR A 143 -14.94 -0.01 -2.22
CA THR A 143 -14.06 -1.01 -2.84
C THR A 143 -14.18 -1.01 -4.36
N ALA A 144 -14.83 0.01 -4.94
CA ALA A 144 -15.08 0.08 -6.38
C ALA A 144 -13.84 0.51 -7.19
N CYS A 145 -12.76 0.91 -6.52
CA CYS A 145 -11.49 1.29 -7.16
C CYS A 145 -11.64 2.39 -8.23
N SER A 146 -12.55 3.34 -8.05
CA SER A 146 -12.82 4.41 -9.02
C SER A 146 -11.68 5.43 -9.16
N GLY A 147 -10.76 5.45 -8.20
CA GLY A 147 -9.70 6.47 -8.07
C GLY A 147 -10.11 7.68 -7.23
N ASP A 148 -11.39 7.80 -6.83
CA ASP A 148 -11.82 8.81 -5.87
C ASP A 148 -11.51 8.36 -4.43
N THR A 149 -10.36 8.82 -3.92
CA THR A 149 -9.88 8.46 -2.56
C THR A 149 -10.75 8.98 -1.41
N SER A 150 -11.76 9.81 -1.69
CA SER A 150 -12.72 10.25 -0.67
C SER A 150 -13.84 9.24 -0.42
N VAL A 151 -14.07 8.34 -1.38
CA VAL A 151 -15.14 7.33 -1.32
C VAL A 151 -14.54 5.92 -1.34
N ASP A 152 -13.59 5.68 -2.23
CA ASP A 152 -12.96 4.38 -2.44
C ASP A 152 -11.55 4.29 -1.86
N LEU A 153 -11.18 3.07 -1.47
CA LEU A 153 -9.82 2.71 -1.14
C LEU A 153 -8.92 2.78 -2.37
N THR A 154 -7.63 3.02 -2.12
CA THR A 154 -6.59 2.86 -3.13
C THR A 154 -6.40 1.38 -3.42
N CYS A 155 -6.33 1.02 -4.71
CA CYS A 155 -6.28 -0.37 -5.14
C CYS A 155 -4.96 -0.72 -5.85
N PHE A 156 -4.56 -1.98 -5.70
CA PHE A 156 -3.59 -2.67 -6.52
C PHE A 156 -4.24 -3.94 -7.06
N THR A 157 -4.19 -4.16 -8.37
CA THR A 157 -4.80 -5.31 -9.03
C THR A 157 -3.76 -6.14 -9.77
N LEU A 158 -3.89 -7.46 -9.66
CA LEU A 158 -3.06 -8.45 -10.33
C LEU A 158 -3.98 -9.47 -11.01
N SER A 159 -4.07 -9.40 -12.34
CA SER A 159 -4.82 -10.37 -13.14
C SER A 159 -3.85 -11.32 -13.84
N THR A 160 -4.00 -12.62 -13.63
CA THR A 160 -3.13 -13.64 -14.23
C THR A 160 -3.88 -14.93 -14.49
N ARG A 161 -3.29 -15.77 -15.33
CA ARG A 161 -3.62 -17.20 -15.39
C ARG A 161 -2.66 -17.97 -14.47
N PRO A 162 -3.14 -19.01 -13.77
CA PRO A 162 -2.36 -19.74 -12.76
C PRO A 162 -1.15 -20.45 -13.36
#